data_AF-A0AAW9KD35-F1
#
_entry.id   AF-A0AAW9KD35-F1
#
_cell.length_a   1.000
_cell.length_b   1.000
_cell.length_c   1.000
_cell.angle_alpha   90.00
_cell.angle_beta   90.00
_cell.angle_gamma   90.00
#
_symmetry.space_group_name_H-M   'P 1'
#
loop_
_entity.id
_entity.type
_entity.pdbx_description
1 polymer ?
#
loop_
_entity_poly.entity_id
_entity_poly.type
_entity_poly.pdbx_seq_one_letter_code
_entity_poly.pdbx_strand_id
1 'polypeptide(L)' 'MEKKHMKKEITLFMATMLVCGNMIGSGVFMLPATLAELSGPMATIIAWVITTIGSILIAISFANLGSKYPSTGG' A
#
# COMPACT_ATOMS: atom_id res chain seq x y z
N MET A 1 17.20 -23.02 18.08
CA MET A 1 16.62 -21.86 17.35
C MET A 1 16.15 -20.87 18.39
N GLU A 2 16.84 -19.75 18.51
CA GLU A 2 16.59 -18.72 19.53
C GLU A 2 15.25 -18.03 19.25
N LYS A 3 14.28 -18.15 20.17
CA LYS A 3 13.01 -17.44 20.06
C LYS A 3 13.27 -15.97 20.41
N LYS A 4 13.54 -15.15 19.39
CA LYS A 4 13.69 -13.70 19.51
C LYS A 4 12.39 -13.10 20.05
N HIS A 5 12.36 -12.76 21.34
CA HIS A 5 11.23 -12.08 21.97
C HIS A 5 11.17 -10.63 21.48
N MET A 6 10.40 -10.37 20.42
CA MET A 6 10.11 -9.01 19.98
C MET A 6 9.06 -8.39 20.88
N LYS A 7 9.31 -7.17 21.37
CA LYS A 7 8.31 -6.39 22.10
C LYS A 7 7.21 -5.96 21.12
N LYS A 8 5.95 -6.22 21.46
CA LYS A 8 4.78 -5.78 20.67
C LYS A 8 4.51 -4.30 20.92
N GLU A 9 5.36 -3.42 20.38
CA GLU A 9 5.27 -1.96 20.56
C GLU A 9 4.60 -1.25 19.38
N ILE A 10 4.48 -1.92 18.23
CA ILE A 10 3.82 -1.34 17.05
C ILE A 10 2.31 -1.37 17.25
N THR A 11 1.73 -0.19 17.46
CA THR A 11 0.27 0.01 17.46
C THR A 11 -0.28 0.02 16.04
N LEU A 12 -1.59 -0.19 15.88
CA LEU A 12 -2.27 -0.09 14.57
C LEU A 12 -1.96 1.25 13.90
N PHE A 13 -2.05 2.34 14.65
CA PHE A 13 -1.79 3.69 14.13
C PHE A 13 -0.35 3.84 13.63
N MET A 14 0.64 3.35 14.39
CA MET A 14 2.04 3.38 13.97
C MET A 14 2.26 2.55 12.70
N ALA A 15 1.66 1.36 12.61
CA ALA A 15 1.73 0.52 11.43
C ALA A 15 1.11 1.19 10.20
N THR A 16 -0.07 1.80 10.34
CA THR A 16 -0.74 2.53 9.26
C THR A 16 0.10 3.72 8.80
N MET A 17 0.59 4.55 9.72
CA MET A 17 1.43 5.70 9.40
C MET A 17 2.74 5.29 8.71
N LEU A 18 3.37 4.20 9.15
CA LEU A 18 4.58 3.65 8.52
C LEU A 18 4.33 3.25 7.06
N VAL A 19 3.24 2.53 6.80
CA VAL A 19 2.88 2.11 5.44
C VAL A 19 2.50 3.31 4.58
N CYS A 20 1.70 4.24 5.10
CA CYS A 20 1.33 5.47 4.38
C CYS A 20 2.57 6.30 4.01
N GLY A 21 3.51 6.49 4.95
CA GLY A 21 4.76 7.21 4.69
C GLY A 21 5.60 6.53 3.59
N ASN A 22 5.72 5.20 3.64
CA ASN A 22 6.43 4.43 2.62
C ASN A 22 5.76 4.50 1.23
N MET A 23 4.42 4.56 1.18
CA MET A 23 3.67 4.60 -0.08
C MET A 23 3.71 5.97 -0.77
N ILE A 24 3.68 7.08 -0.01
CA ILE A 24 3.56 8.42 -0.60
C ILE A 24 4.81 8.77 -1.43
N GLY A 25 6.02 8.45 -0.97
CA GLY A 25 7.27 8.55 -1.73
C GLY A 25 7.38 9.77 -2.68
N SER A 26 8.10 9.60 -3.80
CA SER A 26 8.04 10.53 -4.94
C SER A 26 7.01 10.13 -6.00
N GLY A 27 6.62 8.85 -6.00
CA GLY A 27 5.77 8.24 -7.03
C GLY A 27 4.37 8.83 -7.11
N VAL A 28 3.72 9.12 -5.98
CA VAL A 28 2.34 9.67 -5.95
C VAL A 28 2.24 11.03 -6.63
N PHE A 29 3.30 11.84 -6.61
CA PHE A 29 3.29 13.16 -7.25
C PHE A 29 3.78 13.13 -8.69
N MET A 30 4.81 12.32 -8.98
CA MET A 30 5.44 12.29 -10.29
C MET A 30 4.65 11.44 -11.30
N LEU A 31 4.09 10.29 -10.89
CA LEU A 31 3.36 9.40 -11.80
C LEU A 31 2.13 10.05 -12.45
N PRO A 32 1.22 10.73 -11.70
CA PRO A 32 0.09 11.41 -12.34
C PRO A 32 0.53 12.52 -13.27
N ALA A 33 1.58 13.28 -12.92
CA ALA A 33 2.09 14.36 -13.75
C ALA A 33 2.61 13.82 -15.09
N THR A 34 3.47 12.80 -15.07
CA THR A 34 4.02 12.17 -16.28
C THR A 34 2.92 11.49 -17.10
N LEU A 35 1.96 10.81 -16.47
CA LEU A 35 0.84 10.19 -17.19
C LEU A 35 -0.06 11.24 -17.85
N ALA A 36 -0.31 12.36 -17.19
CA ALA A 36 -1.13 13.45 -17.73
C ALA A 36 -0.47 14.09 -18.94
N GLU A 37 0.87 14.24 -18.93
CA GLU A 37 1.64 14.72 -20.09
C GLU A 37 1.60 13.74 -21.28
N LEU A 38 1.71 12.44 -21.02
CA LEU A 38 1.79 11.42 -22.08
C LEU A 38 0.43 11.03 -22.67
N SER A 39 -0.60 10.94 -21.83
CA SER A 39 -1.90 10.35 -22.17
C SER A 39 -3.10 11.29 -21.97
N GLY A 40 -2.86 12.46 -21.41
CA GLY A 40 -3.88 13.47 -21.13
C GLY A 40 -4.49 13.35 -19.72
N PRO A 41 -5.03 14.45 -19.17
CA PRO A 41 -5.55 14.47 -17.79
C PRO A 41 -6.70 13.49 -17.56
N MET A 42 -7.63 13.38 -18.52
CA MET A 42 -8.82 12.54 -18.36
C MET A 42 -8.47 11.05 -18.34
N ALA A 43 -7.60 10.61 -19.26
CA ALA A 43 -7.12 9.22 -19.29
C ALA A 43 -6.35 8.86 -18.02
N THR A 44 -5.54 9.79 -17.51
CA THR A 44 -4.78 9.62 -16.27
C THR A 44 -5.68 9.45 -15.05
N ILE A 45 -6.74 10.26 -14.92
CA ILE A 45 -7.71 10.14 -13.83
C ILE A 45 -8.42 8.78 -13.89
N ILE A 46 -8.84 8.34 -15.08
CA ILE A 46 -9.49 7.04 -15.26
C ILE A 46 -8.53 5.90 -14.87
N ALA A 47 -7.28 5.95 -15.33
CA ALA A 47 -6.26 4.97 -14.97
C ALA A 47 -6.00 4.93 -13.46
N TRP A 48 -5.98 6.08 -12.79
CA TRP A 48 -5.84 6.19 -11.34
C TRP A 48 -7.01 5.57 -10.59
N VAL A 49 -8.23 5.79 -11.05
CA VAL A 49 -9.43 5.19 -10.45
C VAL A 49 -9.39 3.66 -10.58
N ILE A 50 -9.09 3.15 -11.78
CA ILE A 50 -8.98 1.71 -12.02
C ILE A 50 -7.90 1.08 -11.14
N THR A 51 -6.72 1.72 -11.09
CA THR A 51 -5.59 1.24 -10.26
C THR A 51 -5.97 1.23 -8.79
N THR A 52 -6.62 2.29 -8.30
CA THR A 52 -7.08 2.38 -6.90
C THR A 52 -8.03 1.24 -6.56
N ILE A 53 -8.99 0.94 -7.43
CA ILE A 53 -9.92 -0.18 -7.24
C ILE A 53 -9.16 -1.51 -7.20
N GLY A 54 -8.23 -1.73 -8.13
CA GLY A 54 -7.38 -2.92 -8.14
C GLY A 54 -6.55 -3.09 -6.87
N SER A 55 -5.94 -2.01 -6.39
CA SER A 55 -5.15 -2.00 -5.15
C SER A 55 -6.00 -2.33 -3.92
N ILE A 56 -7.26 -1.86 -3.85
CA ILE A 56 -8.18 -2.21 -2.76
C ILE A 56 -8.48 -3.72 -2.75
N LEU A 57 -8.72 -4.33 -3.93
CA LEU A 57 -8.97 -5.77 -4.03
C LEU A 57 -7.76 -6.59 -3.54
N ILE A 58 -6.55 -6.16 -3.91
CA ILE A 58 -5.31 -6.77 -3.44
C ILE A 58 -5.16 -6.59 -1.92
N ALA A 59 -5.42 -5.39 -1.40
CA ALA A 59 -5.35 -5.11 0.04
C ALA A 59 -6.28 -5.99 0.85
N ILE A 60 -7.53 -6.19 0.40
CA ILE A 60 -8.49 -7.10 1.05
C ILE A 60 -7.98 -8.55 1.00
N SER A 61 -7.39 -8.96 -0.12
CA SER A 61 -6.81 -10.31 -0.24
C SER A 61 -5.68 -10.53 0.77
N PHE A 62 -4.77 -9.57 0.92
CA PHE A 62 -3.72 -9.62 1.94
C PHE A 62 -4.26 -9.52 3.37
N ALA A 63 -5.30 -8.72 3.61
CA ALA A 63 -5.94 -8.64 4.92
C ALA A 63 -6.55 -9.99 5.34
N ASN A 64 -7.19 -10.68 4.40
CA ASN A 64 -7.73 -12.02 4.62
C ASN A 64 -6.63 -13.04 4.89
N LEU A 65 -5.53 -13.02 4.11
CA LEU A 65 -4.38 -13.90 4.32
C LEU A 65 -3.71 -13.65 5.68
N GLY A 66 -3.39 -12.40 6.00
CA GLY A 66 -2.73 -12.03 7.25
C GLY A 66 -3.56 -12.31 8.49
N SER A 67 -4.90 -12.26 8.37
CA SER A 67 -5.81 -12.66 9.45
C SER A 67 -5.85 -14.19 9.65
N LYS A 68 -5.73 -14.96 8.56
CA LYS A 68 -5.77 -16.43 8.60
C LYS A 68 -4.40 -17.05 8.97
N TYR A 69 -3.31 -16.41 8.57
CA TYR A 69 -1.94 -16.85 8.80
C TYR A 69 -1.15 -15.73 9.49
N PRO A 70 -1.31 -15.54 10.81
CA PRO A 70 -0.68 -14.44 11.57
C PRO A 70 0.80 -14.71 11.88
N SER A 71 1.56 -15.13 10.86
CA SER A 71 3.02 -15.30 10.94
C SER A 71 3.72 -14.05 10.43
N THR A 72 4.83 -13.68 11.05
CA THR A 72 5.71 -12.62 10.53
C THR A 72 6.45 -13.13 9.30
N GLY A 73 6.52 -12.31 8.24
CA GLY A 73 7.30 -12.65 7.03
C GLY A 73 6.64 -12.26 5.71
N GLY A 74 5.31 -12.01 5.73
CA GLY A 74 4.52 -11.91 4.50
C GLY A 74 4.13 -13.28 3.98
#